data_AF-A0A660L756-F1
#
_entry.id   AF-A0A660L756-F1
#
_cell.length_a   1.000
_cell.length_b   1.000
_cell.length_c   1.000
_cell.angle_alpha   90.00
_cell.angle_beta   90.00
_cell.angle_gamma   90.00
#
_symmetry.space_group_name_H-M   'P 1'
#
loop_
_entity.id
_entity.type
_entity.pdbx_description
1 polymer ?
#
loop_
_entity_poly.entity_id
_entity_poly.type
_entity_poly.pdbx_seq_one_letter_code
_entity_poly.pdbx_strand_id
1 'polypeptide(L)'
;MHPPLRFRPPTAAAVPLPGLPPKTTFGGPASPEGRRISAYTQQIAPLLAPWRGADGPPLGLALEIGLPAGTDPLVQHDLDNFLEPLATELASPRLCFVRATKTVGGPSRLTIGPVEPGEPDHIAPHRACGRCERVSAPGRRVLGRTVAAQAAPLPWGPVALDLALRVDTSRNWVGAWKPVIDSLVAILGRRPNASEFDIEDGRIVELTLHRELDGALGHAVEVDARWRLLEPRPGGPQLTYDVLDAPPAAARTPGSHAATGPAVASRAIDDLEPIVTVDRLHAIQAARDGYVVITDSANSPRLHRAGCPGIQEANFVTKVITNGARNGTYLWTARPETARERWARLREHDCVNQ
;
A
#
# COMPACT_ATOMS: atom_id res chain seq x y z
N MET A 1 -5.39 5.72 -24.56
CA MET A 1 -4.86 6.26 -23.28
C MET A 1 -3.72 7.19 -23.64
N HIS A 2 -3.77 8.46 -23.23
CA HIS A 2 -2.63 9.37 -23.38
C HIS A 2 -1.49 8.87 -22.47
N PRO A 3 -0.23 8.83 -22.93
CA PRO A 3 0.88 8.45 -22.06
C PRO A 3 0.95 9.42 -20.88
N PRO A 4 0.99 8.91 -19.63
CA PRO A 4 1.06 9.78 -18.47
C PRO A 4 2.33 10.60 -18.43
N LEU A 5 2.24 11.78 -17.83
CA LEU A 5 3.34 12.71 -17.64
C LEU A 5 4.49 12.06 -16.85
N ARG A 6 5.71 12.29 -17.32
CA ARG A 6 6.96 11.87 -16.68
C ARG A 6 7.80 13.10 -16.37
N PHE A 7 8.61 13.00 -15.33
CA PHE A 7 9.47 14.07 -14.85
C PHE A 7 10.93 13.62 -14.83
N ARG A 8 11.84 14.60 -14.98
CA ARG A 8 13.26 14.39 -14.72
C ARG A 8 13.56 14.44 -13.22
N PRO A 9 14.61 13.75 -12.75
CA PRO A 9 15.03 13.81 -11.36
C PRO A 9 15.31 15.25 -10.89
N PRO A 10 15.11 15.56 -9.59
CA PRO A 10 15.44 16.87 -9.05
C PRO A 10 16.94 17.14 -9.17
N THR A 11 17.30 18.35 -9.55
CA THR A 11 18.70 18.79 -9.77
C THR A 11 19.33 19.45 -8.54
N ALA A 12 18.60 19.53 -7.43
CA ALA A 12 19.12 20.06 -6.17
C ALA A 12 20.31 19.24 -5.64
N ALA A 13 21.10 19.84 -4.76
CA ALA A 13 22.23 19.14 -4.14
C ALA A 13 21.72 18.02 -3.22
N ALA A 14 22.32 16.84 -3.35
CA ALA A 14 22.06 15.70 -2.48
C ALA A 14 22.63 15.94 -1.07
N VAL A 15 21.81 15.70 -0.05
CA VAL A 15 22.19 15.84 1.36
C VAL A 15 22.44 14.45 1.96
N PRO A 16 23.55 14.23 2.67
CA PRO A 16 23.80 12.95 3.36
C PRO A 16 22.78 12.74 4.48
N LEU A 17 22.31 11.50 4.61
CA LEU A 17 21.41 11.08 5.67
C LEU A 17 22.19 10.56 6.89
N PRO A 18 21.62 10.64 8.11
CA PRO A 18 22.30 10.26 9.35
C PRO A 18 22.56 8.75 9.48
N GLY A 19 22.01 7.94 8.59
CA GLY A 19 22.19 6.48 8.54
C GLY A 19 21.35 5.86 7.43
N LEU A 20 21.24 4.53 7.46
CA LEU A 20 20.30 3.81 6.61
C LEU A 20 18.87 4.20 7.00
N PRO A 21 18.03 4.73 6.09
CA PRO A 21 16.63 4.99 6.40
C PRO A 21 15.95 3.69 6.86
N PRO A 22 15.11 3.71 7.88
CA PRO A 22 14.28 2.56 8.20
C PRO A 22 13.27 2.35 7.06
N LYS A 23 12.97 1.09 6.77
CA LYS A 23 11.94 0.70 5.80
C LYS A 23 10.63 0.41 6.52
N THR A 24 9.48 0.58 5.87
CA THR A 24 8.22 0.02 6.37
C THR A 24 8.26 -1.51 6.34
N THR A 25 7.63 -2.12 7.33
CA THR A 25 7.29 -3.54 7.33
C THR A 25 5.85 -3.70 7.83
N PHE A 26 5.41 -4.95 7.95
CA PHE A 26 4.08 -5.32 8.44
C PHE A 26 3.76 -4.87 9.89
N GLY A 27 4.69 -4.24 10.60
CA GLY A 27 4.45 -3.68 11.94
C GLY A 27 3.70 -2.34 11.92
N GLY A 28 2.69 -2.18 12.79
CA GLY A 28 2.01 -0.90 12.98
C GLY A 28 2.88 0.19 13.64
N PRO A 29 2.37 1.43 13.81
CA PRO A 29 3.13 2.56 14.37
C PRO A 29 3.68 2.31 15.78
N ALA A 30 2.98 1.51 16.59
CA ALA A 30 3.40 1.13 17.94
C ALA A 30 4.44 -0.02 17.97
N SER A 31 4.79 -0.59 16.81
CA SER A 31 5.83 -1.62 16.74
C SER A 31 7.23 -1.04 16.99
N PRO A 32 8.24 -1.86 17.34
CA PRO A 32 9.63 -1.41 17.41
C PRO A 32 10.14 -0.78 16.11
N GLU A 33 9.57 -1.18 14.98
CA GLU A 33 9.90 -0.60 13.67
C GLU A 33 9.19 0.71 13.43
N GLY A 34 7.90 0.81 13.76
CA GLY A 34 7.16 2.08 13.73
C GLY A 34 7.85 3.15 14.56
N ARG A 35 8.32 2.80 15.77
CA ARG A 35 9.12 3.72 16.61
C ARG A 35 10.44 4.13 15.96
N ARG A 36 11.14 3.21 15.29
CA ARG A 36 12.38 3.52 14.56
C ARG A 36 12.12 4.45 13.39
N ILE A 37 11.04 4.21 12.64
CA ILE A 37 10.59 5.09 11.55
C ILE A 37 10.30 6.48 12.09
N SER A 38 9.48 6.59 13.14
CA SER A 38 9.13 7.89 13.73
C SER A 38 10.36 8.64 14.27
N ALA A 39 11.28 7.95 14.95
CA ALA A 39 12.50 8.57 15.45
C ALA A 39 13.37 9.09 14.29
N TYR A 40 13.49 8.31 13.21
CA TYR A 40 14.25 8.71 12.03
C TYR A 40 13.59 9.89 11.30
N THR A 41 12.27 9.86 11.07
CA THR A 41 11.56 10.95 10.40
C THR A 41 11.61 12.25 11.20
N GLN A 42 11.54 12.18 12.54
CA GLN A 42 11.78 13.33 13.42
C GLN A 42 13.20 13.89 13.25
N GLN A 43 14.22 13.03 13.16
CA GLN A 43 15.60 13.45 12.98
C GLN A 43 15.81 14.20 11.65
N ILE A 44 15.16 13.76 10.56
CA ILE A 44 15.29 14.40 9.24
C ILE A 44 14.22 15.46 8.97
N ALA A 45 13.27 15.71 9.89
CA ALA A 45 12.19 16.68 9.71
C ALA A 45 12.69 18.09 9.30
N PRO A 46 13.81 18.62 9.83
CA PRO A 46 14.36 19.90 9.37
C PRO A 46 14.73 19.91 7.88
N LEU A 47 15.15 18.76 7.31
CA LEU A 47 15.46 18.63 5.89
C LEU A 47 14.19 18.64 5.02
N LEU A 48 13.08 18.13 5.55
CA LEU A 48 11.80 18.04 4.84
C LEU A 48 10.99 19.34 4.94
N ALA A 49 11.13 20.08 6.04
CA ALA A 49 10.30 21.25 6.38
C ALA A 49 10.18 22.29 5.25
N PRO A 50 11.25 22.67 4.51
CA PRO A 50 11.15 23.67 3.44
C PRO A 50 10.23 23.26 2.27
N TRP A 51 9.92 21.97 2.13
CA TRP A 51 9.29 21.41 0.95
C TRP A 51 7.81 21.04 1.13
N ARG A 52 7.27 21.17 2.35
CA ARG A 52 5.90 20.78 2.70
C ARG A 52 4.81 21.68 2.12
N GLY A 53 5.16 22.94 1.82
CA GLY A 53 4.20 23.94 1.35
C GLY A 53 3.49 23.54 0.05
N ALA A 54 2.26 24.02 -0.11
CA ALA A 54 1.44 23.76 -1.29
C ALA A 54 1.82 24.62 -2.51
N ASP A 55 2.49 25.75 -2.27
CA ASP A 55 2.89 26.69 -3.32
C ASP A 55 4.26 26.35 -3.92
N GLY A 56 4.43 26.66 -5.20
CA GLY A 56 5.68 26.50 -5.93
C GLY A 56 5.62 25.43 -7.03
N PRO A 57 6.77 25.16 -7.68
CA PRO A 57 6.83 24.23 -8.81
C PRO A 57 6.56 22.77 -8.38
N PRO A 58 6.26 21.89 -9.35
CA PRO A 58 6.19 20.44 -9.13
C PRO A 58 7.43 19.94 -8.39
N LEU A 59 7.23 19.05 -7.42
CA LEU A 59 8.26 18.63 -6.48
C LEU A 59 8.66 17.19 -6.71
N GLY A 60 9.97 16.94 -6.66
CA GLY A 60 10.56 15.62 -6.67
C GLY A 60 11.35 15.29 -5.42
N LEU A 61 11.40 14.01 -5.08
CA LEU A 61 12.26 13.44 -4.05
C LEU A 61 13.08 12.29 -4.66
N ALA A 62 14.40 12.28 -4.46
CA ALA A 62 15.27 11.18 -4.86
C ALA A 62 16.06 10.67 -3.65
N LEU A 63 16.04 9.35 -3.45
CA LEU A 63 16.70 8.67 -2.34
C LEU A 63 17.78 7.71 -2.89
N GLU A 64 19.03 7.93 -2.53
CA GLU A 64 20.11 6.99 -2.77
C GLU A 64 20.37 6.21 -1.48
N ILE A 65 20.27 4.88 -1.53
CA ILE A 65 20.39 4.02 -0.35
C ILE A 65 21.73 3.29 -0.39
N GLY A 66 22.59 3.62 0.57
CA GLY A 66 23.83 2.89 0.81
C GLY A 66 23.56 1.71 1.74
N LEU A 67 23.39 0.51 1.19
CA LEU A 67 23.20 -0.71 1.98
C LEU A 67 24.50 -1.11 2.67
N PRO A 68 24.44 -1.75 3.86
CA PRO A 68 25.62 -2.27 4.54
C PRO A 68 26.44 -3.20 3.64
N ALA A 69 27.76 -3.18 3.79
CA ALA A 69 28.65 -4.08 3.06
C ALA A 69 28.26 -5.56 3.32
N GLY A 70 28.29 -6.38 2.26
CA GLY A 70 27.89 -7.79 2.31
C GLY A 70 26.38 -8.05 2.19
N THR A 71 25.55 -7.01 2.09
CA THR A 71 24.11 -7.15 1.80
C THR A 71 23.90 -7.55 0.34
N ASP A 72 23.03 -8.53 0.07
CA ASP A 72 22.55 -8.79 -1.29
C ASP A 72 21.47 -7.76 -1.66
N PRO A 73 21.72 -6.87 -2.65
CA PRO A 73 20.75 -5.85 -3.02
C PRO A 73 19.48 -6.43 -3.67
N LEU A 74 19.47 -7.70 -4.09
CA LEU A 74 18.31 -8.31 -4.76
C LEU A 74 17.32 -8.99 -3.82
N VAL A 75 17.68 -9.13 -2.55
CA VAL A 75 16.89 -9.87 -1.56
C VAL A 75 16.44 -8.88 -0.49
N GLN A 76 15.11 -8.73 -0.36
CA GLN A 76 14.51 -7.70 0.50
C GLN A 76 14.95 -6.27 0.09
N HIS A 77 14.83 -5.33 1.02
CA HIS A 77 15.20 -3.92 0.84
C HIS A 77 14.44 -3.27 -0.31
N ASP A 78 13.14 -3.53 -0.35
CA ASP A 78 12.20 -3.04 -1.35
C ASP A 78 12.17 -1.51 -1.29
N LEU A 79 12.36 -0.87 -2.44
CA LEU A 79 12.61 0.56 -2.51
C LEU A 79 11.39 1.41 -2.14
N ASP A 80 10.18 0.91 -2.43
CA ASP A 80 8.92 1.52 -2.00
C ASP A 80 8.84 1.63 -0.47
N ASN A 81 9.30 0.61 0.26
CA ASN A 81 9.27 0.59 1.71
C ASN A 81 10.23 1.62 2.35
N PHE A 82 11.29 2.05 1.65
CA PHE A 82 12.12 3.18 2.10
C PHE A 82 11.55 4.54 1.71
N LEU A 83 10.86 4.63 0.58
CA LEU A 83 10.26 5.87 0.08
C LEU A 83 8.98 6.24 0.85
N GLU A 84 8.14 5.27 1.20
CA GLU A 84 6.83 5.50 1.81
C GLU A 84 6.91 6.38 3.07
N PRO A 85 7.77 6.12 4.07
CA PRO A 85 7.87 7.00 5.24
C PRO A 85 8.26 8.42 4.90
N LEU A 86 9.21 8.60 3.98
CA LEU A 86 9.73 9.92 3.60
C LEU A 86 8.68 10.74 2.87
N ALA A 87 7.99 10.14 1.91
CA ALA A 87 6.93 10.79 1.16
C ALA A 87 5.71 11.09 2.04
N THR A 88 5.38 10.17 2.96
CA THR A 88 4.32 10.38 3.95
C THR A 88 4.64 11.55 4.87
N GLU A 89 5.86 11.62 5.41
CA GLU A 89 6.30 12.71 6.30
C GLU A 89 6.48 14.05 5.57
N LEU A 90 6.88 14.01 4.30
CA LEU A 90 6.95 15.20 3.46
C LEU A 90 5.56 15.79 3.23
N ALA A 91 4.53 14.95 3.06
CA ALA A 91 3.12 15.33 2.96
C ALA A 91 2.84 16.49 1.98
N SER A 92 3.70 16.69 0.97
CA SER A 92 3.60 17.83 0.07
C SER A 92 2.62 17.52 -1.05
N PRO A 93 1.57 18.35 -1.28
CA PRO A 93 0.64 18.13 -2.37
C PRO A 93 1.31 18.31 -3.74
N ARG A 94 2.47 18.98 -3.79
CA ARG A 94 3.28 19.18 -5.01
C ARG A 94 4.13 17.96 -5.38
N LEU A 95 4.28 16.98 -4.49
CA LEU A 95 5.10 15.79 -4.75
C LEU A 95 4.49 14.98 -5.90
N CYS A 96 5.17 14.99 -7.04
CA CYS A 96 4.74 14.30 -8.26
C CYS A 96 5.80 13.39 -8.85
N PHE A 97 6.99 13.37 -8.27
CA PHE A 97 8.10 12.51 -8.66
C PHE A 97 8.77 11.94 -7.42
N VAL A 98 8.95 10.63 -7.37
CA VAL A 98 9.88 10.00 -6.44
C VAL A 98 10.80 9.03 -7.14
N ARG A 99 12.04 8.97 -6.68
CA ARG A 99 13.04 8.00 -7.15
C ARG A 99 13.75 7.40 -5.96
N ALA A 100 14.06 6.11 -6.03
CA ALA A 100 15.01 5.48 -5.15
C ALA A 100 16.00 4.61 -5.93
N THR A 101 17.22 4.54 -5.43
CA THR A 101 18.24 3.58 -5.87
C THR A 101 18.86 2.92 -4.65
N LYS A 102 19.35 1.68 -4.80
CA LYS A 102 20.17 1.03 -3.77
C LYS A 102 21.47 0.52 -4.34
N THR A 103 22.54 0.76 -3.60
CA THR A 103 23.88 0.25 -3.89
C THR A 103 24.48 -0.35 -2.61
N VAL A 104 25.47 -1.21 -2.75
CA VAL A 104 26.20 -1.78 -1.60
C VAL A 104 27.37 -0.86 -1.27
N GLY A 105 27.46 -0.47 0.00
CA GLY A 105 28.46 0.47 0.47
C GLY A 105 28.12 1.93 0.17
N GLY A 106 28.77 2.83 0.90
CA GLY A 106 28.54 4.27 0.83
C GLY A 106 27.42 4.78 1.74
N PRO A 107 27.28 6.11 1.88
CA PRO A 107 26.23 6.71 2.69
C PRO A 107 24.91 6.84 1.91
N SER A 108 23.79 6.77 2.62
CA SER A 108 22.50 7.15 2.04
C SER A 108 22.40 8.66 1.86
N ARG A 109 21.74 9.10 0.78
CA ARG A 109 21.58 10.51 0.42
C ARG A 109 20.16 10.82 -0.02
N LEU A 110 19.73 12.05 0.23
CA LEU A 110 18.39 12.55 -0.10
C LEU A 110 18.52 13.84 -0.91
N THR A 111 17.82 13.89 -2.03
CA THR A 111 17.65 15.08 -2.85
C THR A 111 16.17 15.43 -2.89
N ILE A 112 15.82 16.67 -2.57
CA ILE A 112 14.46 17.20 -2.74
C ILE A 112 14.58 18.51 -3.49
N GLY A 113 13.73 18.69 -4.50
CA GLY A 113 13.76 19.92 -5.29
C GLY A 113 12.70 19.95 -6.39
N PRO A 114 12.62 21.08 -7.12
CA PRO A 114 11.76 21.20 -8.29
C PRO A 114 12.07 20.12 -9.32
N VAL A 115 11.05 19.67 -10.04
CA VAL A 115 11.17 18.77 -11.20
C VAL A 115 10.47 19.35 -12.41
N GLU A 116 10.97 18.99 -13.58
CA GLU A 116 10.43 19.42 -14.86
C GLU A 116 9.89 18.21 -15.63
N PRO A 117 8.79 18.38 -16.39
CA PRO A 117 8.36 17.39 -17.36
C PRO A 117 9.49 16.98 -18.30
N GLY A 118 9.65 15.68 -18.49
CA GLY A 118 10.66 15.15 -19.38
C GLY A 118 10.72 13.63 -19.31
N GLU A 119 11.12 13.03 -20.42
CA GLU A 119 11.46 11.62 -20.43
C GLU A 119 12.77 11.40 -19.64
N PRO A 120 12.88 10.27 -18.92
CA PRO A 120 14.13 9.90 -18.28
C PRO A 120 15.22 9.68 -19.33
N ASP A 121 16.48 9.89 -18.93
CA ASP A 121 17.66 9.79 -19.83
C ASP A 121 17.81 8.39 -20.45
N HIS A 122 17.21 7.36 -19.84
CA HIS A 122 17.17 6.01 -20.35
C HIS A 122 15.73 5.55 -20.54
N ILE A 123 15.36 5.30 -21.80
CA ILE A 123 14.08 4.69 -22.15
C ILE A 123 14.18 3.19 -21.94
N ALA A 124 13.42 2.66 -20.98
CA ALA A 124 13.36 1.23 -20.77
C ALA A 124 12.74 0.53 -22.01
N PRO A 125 13.28 -0.62 -22.46
CA PRO A 125 12.87 -1.28 -23.70
C PRO A 125 11.51 -1.97 -23.58
N HIS A 126 11.06 -2.27 -22.36
CA HIS A 126 9.77 -2.92 -22.12
C HIS A 126 8.77 -1.94 -21.51
N ARG A 127 7.50 -2.08 -21.91
CA ARG A 127 6.39 -1.25 -21.47
C ARG A 127 5.08 -2.03 -21.41
N ALA A 128 4.25 -1.72 -20.42
CA ALA A 128 2.86 -2.17 -20.32
C ALA A 128 1.99 -1.06 -19.75
N CYS A 129 0.75 -0.95 -20.23
CA CYS A 129 -0.26 -0.06 -19.67
C CYS A 129 -1.36 -0.85 -18.96
N GLY A 130 -1.93 -0.30 -17.91
CA GLY A 130 -3.07 -0.92 -17.24
C GLY A 130 -3.94 0.07 -16.49
N ARG A 131 -5.12 -0.39 -16.07
CA ARG A 131 -6.05 0.37 -15.26
C ARG A 131 -6.71 -0.55 -14.25
N CYS A 132 -6.92 -0.04 -13.04
CA CYS A 132 -7.81 -0.66 -12.07
C CYS A 132 -8.75 0.39 -11.47
N GLU A 133 -10.02 0.04 -11.28
CA GLU A 133 -11.01 0.97 -10.69
C GLU A 133 -10.77 1.22 -9.21
N ARG A 134 -10.08 0.30 -8.52
CA ARG A 134 -9.62 0.43 -7.14
C ARG A 134 -8.36 -0.41 -6.95
N VAL A 135 -7.47 0.00 -6.04
CA VAL A 135 -6.26 -0.76 -5.66
C VAL A 135 -6.52 -1.89 -4.63
N SER A 136 -7.75 -2.39 -4.57
CA SER A 136 -8.11 -3.56 -3.76
C SER A 136 -7.58 -4.86 -4.40
N ALA A 137 -7.57 -5.98 -3.67
CA ALA A 137 -7.12 -7.27 -4.22
C ALA A 137 -7.76 -7.64 -5.58
N PRO A 138 -9.09 -7.52 -5.78
CA PRO A 138 -9.69 -7.74 -7.10
C PRO A 138 -9.18 -6.79 -8.19
N GLY A 139 -9.02 -5.50 -7.87
CA GLY A 139 -8.53 -4.52 -8.84
C GLY A 139 -7.04 -4.70 -9.17
N ARG A 140 -6.23 -5.11 -8.20
CA ARG A 140 -4.84 -5.52 -8.40
C ARG A 140 -4.71 -6.71 -9.34
N ARG A 141 -5.59 -7.71 -9.24
CA ARG A 141 -5.64 -8.83 -10.22
C ARG A 141 -6.01 -8.34 -11.62
N VAL A 142 -6.96 -7.42 -11.75
CA VAL A 142 -7.30 -6.81 -13.05
C VAL A 142 -6.09 -6.10 -13.65
N LEU A 143 -5.39 -5.29 -12.85
CA LEU A 143 -4.17 -4.62 -13.27
C LEU A 143 -3.10 -5.64 -13.68
N GLY A 144 -2.85 -6.64 -12.84
CA GLY A 144 -1.87 -7.70 -13.08
C GLY A 144 -2.13 -8.45 -14.39
N ARG A 145 -3.39 -8.86 -14.66
CA ARG A 145 -3.75 -9.51 -15.93
C ARG A 145 -3.55 -8.61 -17.14
N THR A 146 -3.91 -7.34 -17.00
CA THR A 146 -3.73 -6.36 -18.09
C THR A 146 -2.24 -6.19 -18.42
N VAL A 147 -1.38 -6.12 -17.40
CA VAL A 147 0.07 -6.09 -17.56
C VAL A 147 0.60 -7.40 -18.13
N ALA A 148 0.14 -8.56 -17.64
CA ALA A 148 0.57 -9.88 -18.11
C ALA A 148 0.30 -10.11 -19.61
N ALA A 149 -0.76 -9.52 -20.16
CA ALA A 149 -1.03 -9.58 -21.61
C ALA A 149 -0.01 -8.80 -22.47
N GLN A 150 0.84 -7.97 -21.86
CA GLN A 150 1.79 -7.08 -22.53
C GLN A 150 3.25 -7.33 -22.09
N ALA A 151 3.45 -8.06 -20.99
CA ALA A 151 4.75 -8.27 -20.38
C ALA A 151 5.23 -9.71 -20.61
N ALA A 152 6.54 -9.87 -20.74
CA ALA A 152 7.20 -11.17 -20.68
C ALA A 152 7.94 -11.31 -19.34
N PRO A 153 8.01 -12.52 -18.77
CA PRO A 153 8.80 -12.81 -17.58
C PRO A 153 10.27 -12.37 -17.72
N LEU A 154 10.81 -11.69 -16.71
CA LEU A 154 12.24 -11.35 -16.66
C LEU A 154 13.07 -12.49 -16.04
N PRO A 155 14.23 -12.86 -16.63
CA PRO A 155 15.25 -13.65 -15.94
C PRO A 155 15.63 -13.04 -14.60
N TRP A 156 16.17 -13.83 -13.66
CA TRP A 156 16.65 -13.32 -12.37
C TRP A 156 17.78 -12.28 -12.52
N GLY A 157 17.81 -11.28 -11.64
CA GLY A 157 18.77 -10.18 -11.66
C GLY A 157 18.18 -8.81 -11.26
N PRO A 158 19.01 -7.77 -11.12
CA PRO A 158 18.61 -6.39 -10.82
C PRO A 158 17.68 -5.78 -11.88
N VAL A 159 16.62 -5.13 -11.41
CA VAL A 159 15.61 -4.48 -12.25
C VAL A 159 15.60 -2.97 -12.01
N ALA A 160 15.52 -2.20 -13.09
CA ALA A 160 15.09 -0.80 -13.03
C ALA A 160 13.62 -0.72 -13.45
N LEU A 161 12.79 -0.13 -12.59
CA LEU A 161 11.35 0.00 -12.75
C LEU A 161 10.97 1.49 -12.73
N ASP A 162 10.22 1.90 -13.75
CA ASP A 162 9.68 3.25 -13.86
C ASP A 162 8.16 3.18 -14.07
N LEU A 163 7.39 3.70 -13.11
CA LEU A 163 5.93 3.75 -13.14
C LEU A 163 5.44 5.18 -13.23
N ALA A 164 4.58 5.48 -14.19
CA ALA A 164 3.80 6.70 -14.20
C ALA A 164 2.34 6.39 -13.90
N LEU A 165 1.81 7.06 -12.88
CA LEU A 165 0.47 6.84 -12.33
C LEU A 165 -0.41 8.06 -12.60
N ARG A 166 -1.57 7.84 -13.21
CA ARG A 166 -2.65 8.85 -13.26
C ARG A 166 -3.63 8.53 -12.15
N VAL A 167 -3.90 9.52 -11.31
CA VAL A 167 -4.78 9.39 -10.13
C VAL A 167 -5.65 10.62 -9.96
N ASP A 168 -6.78 10.46 -9.28
CA ASP A 168 -7.61 11.57 -8.85
C ASP A 168 -6.94 12.39 -7.72
N THR A 169 -7.31 13.66 -7.60
CA THR A 169 -6.79 14.57 -6.55
C THR A 169 -7.14 14.13 -5.13
N SER A 170 -8.26 13.40 -4.94
CA SER A 170 -8.67 12.87 -3.64
C SER A 170 -7.95 11.57 -3.24
N ARG A 171 -7.21 10.94 -4.17
CA ARG A 171 -6.52 9.68 -3.89
C ARG A 171 -5.19 9.94 -3.20
N ASN A 172 -4.95 9.24 -2.09
CA ASN A 172 -3.61 9.10 -1.54
C ASN A 172 -2.73 8.33 -2.54
N TRP A 173 -1.94 9.07 -3.31
CA TRP A 173 -1.09 8.49 -4.36
C TRP A 173 0.07 7.66 -3.78
N VAL A 174 0.62 8.06 -2.62
CA VAL A 174 1.66 7.30 -1.91
C VAL A 174 1.12 5.93 -1.51
N GLY A 175 -0.11 5.89 -0.98
CA GLY A 175 -0.79 4.65 -0.63
C GLY A 175 -1.16 3.76 -1.83
N ALA A 176 -1.03 4.24 -3.07
CA ALA A 176 -1.26 3.44 -4.27
C ALA A 176 0.00 2.70 -4.77
N TRP A 177 1.21 3.13 -4.38
CA TRP A 177 2.46 2.59 -4.90
C TRP A 177 2.58 1.11 -4.70
N LYS A 178 2.53 0.67 -3.43
CA LYS A 178 2.74 -0.72 -3.06
C LYS A 178 1.70 -1.65 -3.72
N PRO A 179 0.38 -1.39 -3.63
CA PRO A 179 -0.61 -2.17 -4.36
C PRO A 179 -0.36 -2.28 -5.87
N VAL A 180 0.11 -1.20 -6.51
CA VAL A 180 0.44 -1.20 -7.95
C VAL A 180 1.67 -2.05 -8.22
N ILE A 181 2.77 -1.84 -7.47
CA ILE A 181 4.01 -2.60 -7.61
C ILE A 181 3.76 -4.09 -7.39
N ASP A 182 3.10 -4.45 -6.30
CA ASP A 182 2.73 -5.83 -5.99
C ASP A 182 1.83 -6.49 -7.07
N SER A 183 1.19 -5.70 -7.96
CA SER A 183 0.41 -6.24 -9.09
C SER A 183 1.28 -6.65 -10.27
N LEU A 184 2.58 -6.37 -10.25
CA LEU A 184 3.53 -6.60 -11.35
C LEU A 184 4.20 -7.99 -11.30
N VAL A 185 3.49 -9.00 -10.78
CA VAL A 185 3.98 -10.39 -10.70
C VAL A 185 4.42 -10.94 -12.06
N ALA A 186 3.76 -10.53 -13.16
CA ALA A 186 4.12 -10.96 -14.51
C ALA A 186 5.51 -10.45 -14.97
N ILE A 187 6.05 -9.42 -14.31
CA ILE A 187 7.36 -8.84 -14.59
C ILE A 187 8.40 -9.35 -13.58
N LEU A 188 8.09 -9.21 -12.28
CA LEU A 188 9.05 -9.42 -11.20
C LEU A 188 9.10 -10.88 -10.73
N GLY A 189 8.02 -11.63 -10.95
CA GLY A 189 7.83 -12.98 -10.47
C GLY A 189 7.62 -13.05 -8.97
N ARG A 190 7.33 -14.26 -8.47
CA ARG A 190 7.21 -14.59 -7.04
C ARG A 190 7.72 -15.99 -6.78
N ARG A 191 8.10 -16.30 -5.53
CA ARG A 191 8.45 -17.68 -5.16
C ARG A 191 7.27 -18.64 -5.32
N PRO A 192 7.55 -19.92 -5.63
CA PRO A 192 6.57 -20.98 -5.41
C PRO A 192 6.00 -20.89 -3.99
N ASN A 193 4.68 -20.98 -3.86
CA ASN A 193 3.94 -20.88 -2.59
C ASN A 193 3.90 -19.51 -1.91
N ALA A 194 4.53 -18.47 -2.47
CA ALA A 194 4.32 -17.10 -1.99
C ALA A 194 2.86 -16.67 -2.22
N SER A 195 2.38 -15.76 -1.36
CA SER A 195 1.05 -15.18 -1.56
C SER A 195 0.96 -14.47 -2.92
N GLU A 196 -0.24 -14.23 -3.43
CA GLU A 196 -0.45 -13.70 -4.80
C GLU A 196 0.22 -12.34 -5.06
N PHE A 197 0.52 -11.61 -3.98
CA PHE A 197 1.05 -10.26 -3.99
C PHE A 197 2.42 -10.14 -3.32
N ASP A 198 2.96 -11.27 -2.85
CA ASP A 198 4.30 -11.37 -2.30
C ASP A 198 5.25 -11.68 -3.45
N ILE A 199 5.63 -10.63 -4.17
CA ILE A 199 6.44 -10.69 -5.39
C ILE A 199 7.92 -10.39 -5.08
N GLU A 200 8.83 -10.68 -6.02
CA GLU A 200 10.25 -10.38 -5.86
C GLU A 200 10.59 -8.90 -6.19
N ASP A 201 9.89 -7.96 -5.56
CA ASP A 201 10.14 -6.52 -5.69
C ASP A 201 11.47 -6.08 -5.04
N GLY A 202 12.03 -6.89 -4.13
CA GLY A 202 13.41 -6.76 -3.65
C GLY A 202 14.46 -6.72 -4.78
N ARG A 203 14.17 -7.24 -5.98
CA ARG A 203 15.08 -7.17 -7.13
C ARG A 203 15.14 -5.78 -7.78
N ILE A 204 14.22 -4.88 -7.46
CA ILE A 204 14.18 -3.53 -8.01
C ILE A 204 15.31 -2.73 -7.33
N VAL A 205 16.34 -2.38 -8.10
CA VAL A 205 17.50 -1.60 -7.62
C VAL A 205 17.45 -0.14 -8.04
N GLU A 206 16.60 0.18 -9.01
CA GLU A 206 16.21 1.54 -9.40
C GLU A 206 14.69 1.61 -9.51
N LEU A 207 14.04 2.44 -8.70
CA LEU A 207 12.60 2.68 -8.74
C LEU A 207 12.33 4.15 -9.02
N THR A 208 11.51 4.44 -10.02
CA THR A 208 10.99 5.79 -10.30
C THR A 208 9.48 5.74 -10.35
N LEU A 209 8.82 6.69 -9.67
CA LEU A 209 7.36 6.84 -9.65
C LEU A 209 7.00 8.28 -10.02
N HIS A 210 6.12 8.42 -11.01
CA HIS A 210 5.59 9.71 -11.46
C HIS A 210 4.09 9.77 -11.16
N ARG A 211 3.59 10.98 -10.87
CA ARG A 211 2.17 11.23 -10.64
C ARG A 211 1.66 12.30 -11.59
N GLU A 212 0.61 11.97 -12.31
CA GLU A 212 -0.25 12.91 -13.00
C GLU A 212 -1.63 12.92 -12.32
N LEU A 213 -2.23 14.11 -12.20
CA LEU A 213 -3.56 14.27 -11.62
C LEU A 213 -4.61 14.28 -12.74
N ASP A 214 -5.64 13.46 -12.60
CA ASP A 214 -6.81 13.43 -13.48
C ASP A 214 -8.08 13.28 -12.64
N GLY A 215 -8.83 14.38 -12.51
CA GLY A 215 -10.06 14.46 -11.71
C GLY A 215 -11.22 13.61 -12.23
N ALA A 216 -11.13 13.06 -13.44
CA ALA A 216 -12.15 12.17 -13.98
C ALA A 216 -12.00 10.72 -13.52
N LEU A 217 -10.88 10.36 -12.88
CA LEU A 217 -10.59 8.97 -12.49
C LEU A 217 -11.33 8.54 -11.23
N GLY A 218 -11.68 9.47 -10.34
CA GLY A 218 -12.29 9.14 -9.04
C GLY A 218 -11.43 8.14 -8.26
N HIS A 219 -11.86 6.89 -8.14
CA HIS A 219 -11.05 5.86 -7.47
C HIS A 219 -10.11 5.10 -8.40
N ALA A 220 -10.23 5.24 -9.71
CA ALA A 220 -9.39 4.52 -10.64
C ALA A 220 -7.92 4.95 -10.55
N VAL A 221 -7.04 4.05 -10.95
CA VAL A 221 -5.61 4.29 -11.16
C VAL A 221 -5.26 3.77 -12.54
N GLU A 222 -4.68 4.63 -13.37
CA GLU A 222 -4.06 4.23 -14.63
C GLU A 222 -2.55 4.17 -14.45
N VAL A 223 -1.92 3.17 -15.07
CA VAL A 223 -0.51 2.84 -14.90
C VAL A 223 0.14 2.71 -16.25
N ASP A 224 1.27 3.40 -16.44
CA ASP A 224 2.25 3.16 -17.49
C ASP A 224 3.54 2.65 -16.84
N ALA A 225 3.78 1.35 -16.96
CA ALA A 225 4.96 0.70 -16.42
C ALA A 225 6.01 0.54 -17.51
N ARG A 226 7.24 0.92 -17.21
CA ARG A 226 8.42 0.70 -18.04
C ARG A 226 9.49 0.02 -17.21
N TRP A 227 10.21 -0.95 -17.78
CA TRP A 227 11.23 -1.68 -17.04
C TRP A 227 12.37 -2.19 -17.91
N ARG A 228 13.51 -2.43 -17.27
CA ARG A 228 14.65 -3.13 -17.85
C ARG A 228 15.30 -4.03 -16.81
N LEU A 229 15.76 -5.19 -17.26
CA LEU A 229 16.75 -5.98 -16.53
C LEU A 229 18.12 -5.32 -16.76
N LEU A 230 18.83 -4.99 -15.68
CA LEU A 230 20.15 -4.35 -15.77
C LEU A 230 21.22 -5.37 -16.14
N GLU A 231 21.20 -6.52 -15.46
CA GLU A 231 22.14 -7.61 -15.67
C GLU A 231 21.46 -8.93 -15.30
N PRO A 232 21.38 -9.92 -16.20
CA PRO A 232 20.93 -11.26 -15.84
C PRO A 232 21.92 -11.90 -14.86
N ARG A 233 21.42 -12.49 -13.77
CA ARG A 233 22.23 -13.29 -12.84
C ARG A 233 21.84 -14.77 -12.94
N PRO A 234 22.73 -15.65 -13.42
CA PRO A 234 22.46 -17.08 -13.45
C PRO A 234 22.37 -17.63 -12.02
N GLY A 235 21.65 -18.75 -11.85
CA GLY A 235 21.50 -19.40 -10.53
C GLY A 235 20.53 -18.68 -9.58
N GLY A 236 19.69 -17.79 -10.10
CA GLY A 236 18.59 -17.21 -9.34
C GLY A 236 17.56 -18.25 -8.87
N PRO A 237 16.71 -17.90 -7.91
CA PRO A 237 15.61 -18.73 -7.47
C PRO A 237 14.62 -19.00 -8.59
N GLN A 238 13.92 -20.13 -8.48
CA GLN A 238 12.77 -20.40 -9.33
C GLN A 238 11.64 -19.43 -9.00
N LEU A 239 11.09 -18.79 -10.04
CA LEU A 239 9.97 -17.87 -9.93
C LEU A 239 8.76 -18.37 -10.74
N THR A 240 7.58 -17.98 -10.28
CA THR A 240 6.31 -18.09 -11.02
C THR A 240 5.82 -16.68 -11.37
N TYR A 241 5.15 -16.54 -12.50
CA TYR A 241 4.73 -15.23 -13.04
C TYR A 241 3.21 -15.15 -13.26
N ASP A 242 2.48 -16.22 -12.88
CA ASP A 242 1.06 -16.33 -13.09
C ASP A 242 0.29 -15.36 -12.22
N VAL A 243 -0.58 -14.58 -12.88
CA VAL A 243 -1.58 -13.77 -12.20
C VAL A 243 -2.75 -14.68 -11.85
N LEU A 244 -3.04 -14.81 -10.56
CA LEU A 244 -4.12 -15.69 -10.12
C LEU A 244 -5.50 -15.10 -10.47
N ASP A 245 -6.37 -15.91 -11.08
CA ASP A 245 -7.74 -15.52 -11.42
C ASP A 245 -8.64 -15.40 -10.18
N ALA A 246 -8.36 -16.24 -9.18
CA ALA A 246 -9.02 -16.30 -7.89
C ALA A 246 -7.95 -16.43 -6.79
N PRO A 247 -8.24 -16.04 -5.53
CA PRO A 247 -7.30 -16.31 -4.45
C PRO A 247 -6.97 -17.81 -4.44
N PRO A 248 -5.72 -18.20 -4.16
CA PRO A 248 -5.37 -19.61 -4.07
C PRO A 248 -6.33 -20.27 -3.08
N ALA A 249 -6.85 -21.45 -3.42
CA ALA A 249 -7.76 -22.17 -2.56
C ALA A 249 -7.05 -22.53 -1.26
N ALA A 250 -7.13 -21.66 -0.25
CA ALA A 250 -7.15 -22.14 1.12
C ALA A 250 -8.30 -23.14 1.18
N ALA A 251 -8.06 -24.34 1.72
CA ALA A 251 -9.08 -25.35 1.92
C ALA A 251 -10.36 -24.72 2.50
N ARG A 252 -11.38 -24.54 1.65
CA ARG A 252 -12.67 -23.94 2.03
C ARG A 252 -13.77 -24.82 1.46
N THR A 253 -14.51 -25.43 2.39
CA THR A 253 -15.77 -26.11 2.16
C THR A 253 -16.80 -25.12 1.57
N PRO A 254 -17.64 -25.51 0.59
CA PRO A 254 -18.40 -24.56 -0.23
C PRO A 254 -19.79 -24.25 0.33
N GLY A 255 -20.23 -23.01 0.18
CA GLY A 255 -21.61 -22.54 0.42
C GLY A 255 -21.91 -21.28 -0.40
N SER A 256 -22.83 -21.43 -1.35
CA SER A 256 -23.22 -20.63 -2.53
C SER A 256 -23.70 -19.16 -2.36
N HIS A 257 -23.44 -18.35 -3.41
CA HIS A 257 -24.31 -17.44 -4.23
C HIS A 257 -25.57 -16.76 -3.60
N ALA A 258 -26.09 -15.57 -3.96
CA ALA A 258 -25.85 -14.52 -4.97
C ALA A 258 -26.70 -13.25 -4.65
N ALA A 259 -26.52 -12.20 -5.48
CA ALA A 259 -27.48 -11.14 -5.88
C ALA A 259 -27.56 -9.76 -5.16
N THR A 260 -27.68 -8.78 -6.05
CA THR A 260 -27.58 -7.30 -5.99
C THR A 260 -28.88 -6.61 -5.58
N GLY A 261 -28.79 -5.40 -5.01
CA GLY A 261 -29.91 -4.48 -4.78
C GLY A 261 -29.47 -3.17 -4.09
N PRO A 262 -30.15 -2.03 -4.31
CA PRO A 262 -29.55 -0.70 -4.46
C PRO A 262 -29.39 0.14 -3.18
N ALA A 263 -28.64 1.22 -3.30
CA ALA A 263 -28.25 2.16 -2.25
C ALA A 263 -29.35 3.16 -1.87
N VAL A 264 -29.54 3.41 -0.57
CA VAL A 264 -30.34 4.52 -0.02
C VAL A 264 -29.56 5.18 1.13
N ALA A 265 -29.75 6.50 1.24
CA ALA A 265 -28.84 7.48 1.80
C ALA A 265 -28.75 7.58 3.35
N SER A 266 -27.50 7.69 3.79
CA SER A 266 -26.92 8.38 4.95
C SER A 266 -27.78 9.44 5.64
N ARG A 267 -28.13 9.22 6.94
CA ARG A 267 -28.38 10.34 7.88
C ARG A 267 -28.23 10.07 9.40
N ALA A 268 -27.61 8.98 9.86
CA ALA A 268 -27.39 8.75 11.31
C ALA A 268 -26.03 8.07 11.60
N ILE A 269 -24.93 8.84 11.60
CA ILE A 269 -23.56 8.28 11.72
C ILE A 269 -22.85 8.64 13.05
N ASP A 270 -23.46 9.42 13.94
CA ASP A 270 -22.76 9.94 15.14
C ASP A 270 -22.79 9.02 16.38
N ASP A 271 -23.56 7.93 16.38
CA ASP A 271 -23.76 7.05 17.56
C ASP A 271 -22.88 5.76 17.56
N LEU A 272 -21.80 5.73 16.76
CA LEU A 272 -20.87 4.59 16.67
C LEU A 272 -19.47 4.96 17.16
N GLU A 273 -19.14 4.50 18.36
CA GLU A 273 -17.86 4.77 19.03
C GLU A 273 -16.78 3.78 18.59
N PRO A 274 -15.63 4.21 18.06
CA PRO A 274 -14.52 3.30 17.75
C PRO A 274 -13.89 2.68 19.00
N ILE A 275 -13.75 1.35 19.00
CA ILE A 275 -13.00 0.62 20.03
C ILE A 275 -11.55 0.52 19.55
N VAL A 276 -10.66 1.34 20.14
CA VAL A 276 -9.26 1.46 19.67
C VAL A 276 -8.22 0.89 20.65
N THR A 277 -8.64 0.42 21.83
CA THR A 277 -7.77 -0.20 22.84
C THR A 277 -8.33 -1.52 23.35
N VAL A 278 -7.44 -2.41 23.81
CA VAL A 278 -7.83 -3.70 24.43
C VAL A 278 -8.60 -3.45 25.73
N ASP A 279 -8.16 -2.51 26.55
CA ASP A 279 -8.84 -2.13 27.79
C ASP A 279 -10.29 -1.69 27.56
N ARG A 280 -10.55 -0.92 26.49
CA ARG A 280 -11.91 -0.50 26.12
C ARG A 280 -12.75 -1.69 25.68
N LEU A 281 -12.18 -2.62 24.89
CA LEU A 281 -12.86 -3.85 24.51
C LEU A 281 -13.23 -4.68 25.74
N HIS A 282 -12.29 -4.88 26.68
CA HIS A 282 -12.53 -5.60 27.93
C HIS A 282 -13.59 -4.93 28.80
N ALA A 283 -13.56 -3.62 28.93
CA ALA A 283 -14.57 -2.87 29.68
C ALA A 283 -15.98 -3.08 29.10
N ILE A 284 -16.12 -3.05 27.78
CA ILE A 284 -17.38 -3.32 27.07
C ILE A 284 -17.83 -4.77 27.29
N GLN A 285 -16.92 -5.74 27.15
CA GLN A 285 -17.22 -7.17 27.33
C GLN A 285 -17.60 -7.50 28.77
N ALA A 286 -16.94 -6.89 29.76
CA ALA A 286 -17.22 -7.08 31.18
C ALA A 286 -18.57 -6.47 31.59
N ALA A 287 -18.89 -5.29 31.08
CA ALA A 287 -20.19 -4.64 31.30
C ALA A 287 -21.35 -5.41 30.64
N ARG A 288 -21.06 -6.19 29.58
CA ARG A 288 -22.04 -6.89 28.74
C ARG A 288 -23.14 -5.97 28.20
N ASP A 289 -22.83 -4.68 28.06
CA ASP A 289 -23.77 -3.64 27.69
C ASP A 289 -23.51 -3.09 26.28
N GLY A 290 -24.60 -2.90 25.54
CA GLY A 290 -24.58 -2.51 24.14
C GLY A 290 -24.10 -3.60 23.17
N TYR A 291 -23.63 -3.14 22.01
CA TYR A 291 -23.33 -3.98 20.86
C TYR A 291 -21.99 -3.61 20.23
N VAL A 292 -21.31 -4.61 19.70
CA VAL A 292 -20.06 -4.46 18.96
C VAL A 292 -20.29 -4.80 17.50
N VAL A 293 -20.01 -3.84 16.63
CA VAL A 293 -19.96 -4.03 15.19
C VAL A 293 -18.53 -4.33 14.79
N ILE A 294 -18.31 -5.49 14.18
CA ILE A 294 -17.04 -5.88 13.60
C ILE A 294 -17.15 -5.70 12.10
N THR A 295 -16.41 -4.74 11.57
CA THR A 295 -16.28 -4.55 10.12
C THR A 295 -15.04 -5.25 9.61
N ASP A 296 -15.05 -5.58 8.33
CA ASP A 296 -13.95 -6.26 7.63
C ASP A 296 -13.96 -5.79 6.17
N SER A 297 -12.79 -5.66 5.56
CA SER A 297 -12.70 -5.37 4.13
C SER A 297 -13.11 -6.57 3.27
N ALA A 298 -13.04 -7.79 3.81
CA ALA A 298 -13.34 -9.04 3.11
C ALA A 298 -14.69 -9.67 3.48
N ASN A 299 -15.35 -9.22 4.55
CA ASN A 299 -16.59 -9.82 5.07
C ASN A 299 -17.66 -8.76 5.34
N SER A 300 -18.93 -9.12 5.20
CA SER A 300 -20.03 -8.25 5.64
C SER A 300 -19.87 -7.92 7.13
N PRO A 301 -20.16 -6.67 7.54
CA PRO A 301 -20.17 -6.27 8.93
C PRO A 301 -21.03 -7.22 9.77
N ARG A 302 -20.54 -7.52 10.97
CA ARG A 302 -21.22 -8.41 11.92
C ARG A 302 -21.57 -7.65 13.18
N LEU A 303 -22.76 -7.89 13.69
CA LEU A 303 -23.21 -7.35 14.96
C LEU A 303 -23.18 -8.45 16.02
N HIS A 304 -22.61 -8.11 17.17
CA HIS A 304 -22.54 -8.96 18.34
C HIS A 304 -23.05 -8.18 19.55
N ARG A 305 -23.67 -8.86 20.52
CA ARG A 305 -23.78 -8.29 21.88
C ARG A 305 -22.39 -8.14 22.49
N ALA A 306 -22.18 -7.12 23.31
CA ALA A 306 -20.89 -6.83 23.93
C ALA A 306 -20.27 -8.04 24.66
N GLY A 307 -21.06 -8.89 25.33
CA GLY A 307 -20.58 -10.10 26.02
C GLY A 307 -20.43 -11.35 25.14
N CYS A 308 -20.53 -11.24 23.81
CA CYS A 308 -20.58 -12.40 22.93
C CYS A 308 -19.23 -13.12 22.85
N PRO A 309 -19.17 -14.46 23.06
CA PRO A 309 -17.92 -15.22 23.04
C PRO A 309 -17.26 -15.27 21.64
N GLY A 310 -18.01 -14.93 20.59
CA GLY A 310 -17.48 -14.76 19.23
C GLY A 310 -16.58 -13.53 19.08
N ILE A 311 -16.62 -12.58 20.02
CA ILE A 311 -15.72 -11.42 20.05
C ILE A 311 -14.42 -11.84 20.74
N GLN A 312 -13.46 -12.31 19.94
CA GLN A 312 -12.18 -12.79 20.46
C GLN A 312 -11.13 -11.67 20.46
N GLU A 313 -10.44 -11.49 21.59
CA GLU A 313 -9.37 -10.50 21.74
C GLU A 313 -8.26 -10.66 20.71
N ALA A 314 -7.83 -11.89 20.42
CA ALA A 314 -6.78 -12.15 19.42
C ALA A 314 -7.16 -11.60 18.03
N ASN A 315 -8.44 -11.68 17.65
CA ASN A 315 -8.94 -11.13 16.39
C ASN A 315 -9.01 -9.60 16.44
N PHE A 316 -9.36 -9.03 17.59
CA PHE A 316 -9.35 -7.59 17.80
C PHE A 316 -7.92 -7.03 17.74
N VAL A 317 -6.98 -7.62 18.47
CA VAL A 317 -5.56 -7.21 18.48
C VAL A 317 -5.01 -7.25 17.07
N THR A 318 -5.18 -8.36 16.37
CA THR A 318 -4.69 -8.48 14.98
C THR A 318 -5.32 -7.43 14.06
N LYS A 319 -6.64 -7.21 14.14
CA LYS A 319 -7.36 -6.35 13.19
C LYS A 319 -7.24 -4.85 13.50
N VAL A 320 -7.36 -4.47 14.76
CA VAL A 320 -7.43 -3.08 15.21
C VAL A 320 -6.07 -2.57 15.67
N ILE A 321 -5.35 -3.34 16.48
CA ILE A 321 -4.09 -2.89 17.09
C ILE A 321 -2.91 -3.10 16.12
N THR A 322 -2.72 -4.33 15.64
CA THR A 322 -1.59 -4.70 14.77
C THR A 322 -1.75 -4.08 13.38
N ASN A 323 -2.94 -4.21 12.77
CA ASN A 323 -3.21 -3.69 11.43
C ASN A 323 -3.71 -2.24 11.40
N GLY A 324 -3.81 -1.55 12.54
CA GLY A 324 -4.24 -0.15 12.61
C GLY A 324 -5.63 0.09 12.00
N ALA A 325 -6.55 -0.86 12.17
CA ALA A 325 -7.89 -0.88 11.58
C ALA A 325 -7.98 -0.80 10.04
N ARG A 326 -6.86 -1.02 9.31
CA ARG A 326 -6.81 -0.94 7.83
C ARG A 326 -7.72 -1.95 7.12
N ASN A 327 -7.96 -3.11 7.75
CA ASN A 327 -8.77 -4.21 7.18
C ASN A 327 -10.09 -4.43 7.93
N GLY A 328 -10.55 -3.40 8.64
CA GLY A 328 -11.76 -3.44 9.43
C GLY A 328 -11.55 -2.86 10.82
N THR A 329 -12.65 -2.43 11.43
CA THR A 329 -12.69 -1.79 12.73
C THR A 329 -13.73 -2.45 13.63
N TYR A 330 -13.56 -2.26 14.94
CA TYR A 330 -14.54 -2.60 15.95
C TYR A 330 -15.19 -1.32 16.44
N LEU A 331 -16.51 -1.27 16.41
CA LEU A 331 -17.28 -0.10 16.82
C LEU A 331 -18.29 -0.52 17.88
N TRP A 332 -18.49 0.30 18.90
CA TRP A 332 -19.50 0.12 19.92
C TRP A 332 -20.71 1.00 19.65
N THR A 333 -21.89 0.52 20.00
CA THR A 333 -23.11 1.32 20.08
C THR A 333 -24.04 0.78 21.16
N ALA A 334 -24.81 1.65 21.80
CA ALA A 334 -25.78 1.26 22.82
C ALA A 334 -26.98 0.51 22.21
N ARG A 335 -27.34 0.81 20.95
CA ARG A 335 -28.55 0.31 20.30
C ARG A 335 -28.20 -0.42 19.00
N PRO A 336 -28.74 -1.63 18.76
CA PRO A 336 -28.43 -2.37 17.55
C PRO A 336 -29.01 -1.69 16.30
N GLU A 337 -30.08 -0.91 16.44
CA GLU A 337 -30.70 -0.13 15.36
C GLU A 337 -29.71 0.86 14.74
N THR A 338 -28.87 1.52 15.56
CA THR A 338 -27.82 2.44 15.09
C THR A 338 -26.87 1.74 14.10
N ALA A 339 -26.50 0.48 14.37
CA ALA A 339 -25.68 -0.28 13.44
C ALA A 339 -26.46 -0.71 12.19
N ARG A 340 -27.74 -1.10 12.34
CA ARG A 340 -28.60 -1.52 11.21
C ARG A 340 -28.87 -0.37 10.23
N GLU A 341 -29.03 0.85 10.74
CA GLU A 341 -29.20 2.05 9.93
C GLU A 341 -27.97 2.32 9.05
N ARG A 342 -26.76 2.08 9.58
CA ARG A 342 -25.51 2.27 8.82
C ARG A 342 -25.20 1.10 7.89
N TRP A 343 -25.57 -0.12 8.25
CA TRP A 343 -25.33 -1.31 7.45
C TRP A 343 -26.63 -2.06 7.19
N ALA A 344 -27.27 -1.75 6.06
CA ALA A 344 -28.51 -2.40 5.62
C ALA A 344 -28.43 -3.94 5.44
N ARG A 345 -27.20 -4.51 5.40
CA ARG A 345 -26.93 -5.95 5.32
C ARG A 345 -26.04 -6.44 6.47
N LEU A 346 -26.25 -5.88 7.67
CA LEU A 346 -25.56 -6.29 8.89
C LEU A 346 -25.93 -7.73 9.24
N ARG A 347 -24.92 -8.61 9.34
CA ARG A 347 -25.16 -9.98 9.80
C ARG A 347 -25.20 -10.01 11.31
N GLU A 348 -26.32 -10.39 11.88
CA GLU A 348 -26.43 -10.62 13.31
C GLU A 348 -25.86 -11.99 13.64
N HIS A 349 -25.01 -12.05 14.66
CA HIS A 349 -24.58 -13.31 15.23
C HIS A 349 -25.69 -13.84 16.15
N ASP A 350 -25.75 -15.16 16.35
CA ASP A 350 -26.79 -15.81 17.17
C ASP A 350 -26.93 -15.24 18.60
N CYS A 351 -25.87 -14.60 19.11
CA CYS A 351 -25.84 -13.94 20.41
C CYS A 351 -26.60 -12.61 20.47
N VAL A 352 -27.14 -12.11 19.36
CA VAL A 352 -27.93 -10.85 19.31
C VAL A 352 -29.38 -11.08 19.74
N ASN A 353 -29.93 -12.28 19.51
CA ASN A 353 -31.33 -12.63 19.78
C ASN A 353 -31.56 -13.38 21.11
N GLN A 354 -30.49 -13.56 21.90
CA GLN A 354 -30.51 -14.12 23.26
C GLN A 354 -30.60 -13.00 24.30
#